data_AF-A0A162A4Y2-F1
#
_entry.id   AF-A0A162A4Y2-F1
#
_cell.length_a   1.000
_cell.length_b   1.000
_cell.length_c   1.000
_cell.angle_alpha   90.00
_cell.angle_beta   90.00
_cell.angle_gamma   90.00
#
_symmetry.space_group_name_H-M   'P 1'
#
loop_
_entity.id
_entity.type
_entity.pdbx_description
1 polymer ?
#
loop_
_entity_poly.entity_id
_entity_poly.type
_entity_poly.pdbx_seq_one_letter_code
_entity_poly.pdbx_strand_id
1 'polypeptide(L)'
;MASLGRLVTGVSHELNTPLGNSVTASSALQEELAVFKEKLEASKLSLRDTKSFIEVSLSGTQLIESNIGRAAQLVKRFKHAPVHEYVSSAITVQLKEFIHAMIAHNVKGAGLSIDIDCHEEIHINCDT
;
A
#
# COMPACT_ATOMS: atom_id res chain seq x y z
N MET A 1 -15.92 -17.78 9.11
CA MET A 1 -15.47 -16.64 9.95
C MET A 1 -13.94 -16.46 10.02
N ALA A 2 -13.11 -17.48 9.78
CA ALA A 2 -11.65 -17.38 9.92
C ALA A 2 -10.92 -16.49 8.86
N SER A 3 -11.54 -16.23 7.70
CA SER A 3 -10.93 -15.44 6.62
C SER A 3 -10.93 -13.92 6.91
N LEU A 4 -12.02 -13.40 7.46
CA LEU A 4 -12.13 -11.97 7.80
C LEU A 4 -11.22 -11.58 8.97
N GLY A 5 -11.11 -12.46 9.99
CA GLY A 5 -10.21 -12.23 11.13
C GLY A 5 -8.73 -12.17 10.72
N ARG A 6 -8.30 -12.99 9.75
CA ARG A 6 -6.93 -12.93 9.22
C ARG A 6 -6.66 -11.66 8.41
N LEU A 7 -7.63 -11.19 7.63
CA LEU A 7 -7.50 -9.94 6.86
C LEU A 7 -7.37 -8.72 7.77
N VAL A 8 -8.22 -8.63 8.81
CA VAL A 8 -8.18 -7.51 9.77
C VAL A 8 -6.87 -7.50 10.55
N THR A 9 -6.37 -8.66 10.98
CA THR A 9 -5.06 -8.77 11.66
C THR A 9 -3.91 -8.37 10.75
N GLY A 10 -3.91 -8.79 9.48
CA GLY A 10 -2.88 -8.42 8.50
C GLY A 10 -2.84 -6.91 8.25
N VAL A 11 -4.00 -6.30 8.01
CA VAL A 11 -4.12 -4.84 7.81
C VAL A 11 -3.70 -4.07 9.05
N SER A 12 -4.04 -4.55 10.25
CA SER A 12 -3.62 -3.91 11.50
C SER A 12 -2.10 -3.91 11.64
N HIS A 13 -1.44 -5.04 11.35
CA HIS A 13 0.02 -5.13 11.44
C HIS A 13 0.71 -4.22 10.42
N GLU A 14 0.23 -4.19 9.18
CA GLU A 14 0.79 -3.34 8.13
C GLU A 14 0.50 -1.85 8.32
N LEU A 15 -0.60 -1.49 9.01
CA LEU A 15 -0.89 -0.11 9.43
C LEU A 15 0.01 0.36 10.58
N ASN A 16 0.30 -0.52 11.54
CA ASN A 16 1.02 -0.14 12.74
C ASN A 16 2.46 0.34 12.44
N THR A 17 3.14 -0.24 11.46
CA THR A 17 4.51 0.17 11.11
C THR A 17 4.61 1.62 10.61
N PRO A 18 3.88 2.06 9.57
CA PRO A 18 3.93 3.45 9.14
C PRO A 18 3.43 4.42 10.22
N LEU A 19 2.40 4.05 11.00
CA LEU A 19 1.92 4.89 12.09
C LEU A 19 2.97 5.04 13.20
N GLY A 20 3.60 3.94 13.62
CA GLY A 20 4.69 3.95 14.61
C GLY A 20 5.86 4.82 14.17
N ASN A 21 6.30 4.69 12.92
CA ASN A 21 7.34 5.55 12.34
C ASN A 21 6.96 7.04 12.36
N SER A 22 5.69 7.34 12.07
CA SER A 22 5.18 8.72 12.10
C SER A 22 5.18 9.29 13.52
N VAL A 23 4.83 8.48 14.52
CA VAL A 23 4.88 8.84 15.93
C VAL A 23 6.33 9.09 16.36
N THR A 24 7.26 8.20 16.04
CA THR A 24 8.69 8.38 16.36
C THR A 24 9.25 9.65 15.74
N ALA A 25 8.97 9.91 14.46
CA ALA A 25 9.41 11.12 13.78
C ALA A 25 8.80 12.38 14.43
N SER A 26 7.51 12.35 14.76
CA SER A 26 6.83 13.45 15.46
C SER A 26 7.43 13.72 16.84
N SER A 27 7.72 12.69 17.62
CA SER A 27 8.36 12.82 18.93
C SER A 27 9.76 13.44 18.82
N ALA A 28 10.57 13.00 17.85
CA ALA A 28 11.89 13.58 17.61
C ALA A 28 11.80 15.07 17.21
N LEU A 29 10.83 15.44 16.36
CA LEU A 29 10.58 16.84 16.02
C LEU A 29 10.14 17.68 17.21
N GLN A 30 9.33 17.13 18.11
CA GLN A 30 8.92 17.82 19.33
C GLN A 30 10.09 18.09 20.27
N GLU A 31 11.02 17.13 20.40
CA GLU A 31 12.25 17.29 21.19
C GLU A 31 13.15 18.38 20.59
N GLU A 32 13.39 18.33 19.27
CA GLU A 32 14.17 19.36 18.56
C GLU A 32 13.54 20.75 18.64
N LEU A 33 12.21 20.83 18.56
CA LEU A 33 11.47 22.07 18.73
C LEU A 33 11.61 22.63 20.15
N ALA A 34 11.60 21.76 21.17
CA ALA A 34 11.81 22.18 22.55
C ALA A 34 13.22 22.78 22.75
N VAL A 35 14.25 22.10 22.24
CA VAL A 35 15.64 22.59 22.28
C VAL A 35 15.80 23.90 21.51
N PHE A 36 15.20 24.01 20.33
CA PHE A 36 15.20 25.22 19.53
C PHE A 36 14.54 26.39 20.28
N LYS A 37 13.37 26.15 20.87
CA LYS A 37 12.63 27.14 21.67
C LYS A 37 13.44 27.61 22.88
N GLU A 38 14.06 26.70 23.62
CA GLU A 38 14.90 27.05 24.77
C GLU A 38 16.08 27.95 24.36
N LYS A 39 16.80 27.59 23.29
CA LYS A 39 17.90 28.41 22.76
C LYS A 39 17.43 29.79 22.30
N LEU A 40 16.25 29.87 21.68
CA LEU A 40 15.65 31.11 21.24
C LEU A 40 15.30 32.01 22.43
N GLU A 41 14.60 31.48 23.43
CA GLU A 41 14.21 32.22 24.64
C GLU A 41 15.43 32.68 25.46
N ALA A 42 16.49 31.87 25.50
CA ALA A 42 17.75 32.23 26.13
C ALA A 42 18.58 33.26 25.33
N SER A 43 18.12 33.69 24.14
CA SER A 43 18.90 34.53 23.20
C SER A 43 20.26 33.92 22.82
N LYS A 44 20.35 32.59 22.79
CA LYS A 44 21.56 31.80 22.46
C LYS A 44 21.45 31.11 21.10
N LEU A 45 20.40 31.38 20.34
CA LEU A 45 20.16 30.74 19.05
C LEU A 45 21.15 31.25 17.98
N SER A 46 21.93 30.34 17.41
CA SER A 46 22.83 30.65 16.29
C SER A 46 22.18 30.37 14.94
N LEU A 47 22.71 30.98 13.87
CA LEU A 47 22.29 30.66 12.49
C LEU A 47 22.48 29.17 12.15
N ARG A 48 23.51 28.53 12.71
CA ARG A 48 23.75 27.10 12.54
C ARG A 48 22.65 26.27 13.18
N ASP A 49 22.24 26.62 14.41
CA ASP A 49 21.13 25.95 15.09
C ASP A 49 19.83 26.08 14.28
N THR A 50 19.56 27.27 13.74
CA THR A 50 18.38 27.49 12.90
C THR A 50 18.38 26.65 11.63
N LYS A 51 19.51 26.61 10.91
CA LYS A 51 19.62 25.78 9.69
C LYS A 51 19.43 24.30 10.01
N SER A 52 20.08 23.82 11.07
CA SER A 52 19.96 22.43 11.53
C SER A 52 18.51 22.08 11.88
N PHE A 53 17.83 22.95 12.65
CA PHE A 53 16.43 22.74 13.02
C PHE A 53 15.50 22.69 11.80
N ILE A 54 15.71 23.56 10.81
CA ILE A 54 14.94 23.56 9.56
C ILE A 54 15.17 22.27 8.77
N GLU A 55 16.43 21.83 8.61
CA GLU A 55 16.77 20.60 7.91
C GLU A 55 16.15 19.36 8.56
N VAL A 56 16.24 19.26 9.89
CA VAL A 56 15.62 18.16 10.64
C VAL A 56 14.10 18.21 10.53
N SER A 57 13.51 19.41 10.63
CA SER A 57 12.05 19.61 10.48
C SER A 57 11.54 19.20 9.10
N LEU A 58 12.24 19.57 8.03
CA LEU A 58 11.90 19.16 6.67
C LEU A 58 11.99 17.64 6.49
N SER A 59 13.08 17.02 6.96
CA SER A 59 13.26 15.58 6.86
C SER A 59 12.19 14.82 7.66
N GLY A 60 11.94 15.23 8.91
CA GLY A 60 10.94 14.61 9.78
C GLY A 60 9.52 14.74 9.23
N THR A 61 9.15 15.91 8.71
CA THR A 61 7.81 16.13 8.12
C THR A 61 7.61 15.32 6.85
N GLN A 62 8.62 15.21 5.97
CA GLN A 62 8.58 14.33 4.79
C GLN A 62 8.43 12.86 5.17
N LEU A 63 9.14 12.41 6.21
CA LEU A 63 9.03 11.03 6.71
C LEU A 63 7.62 10.75 7.24
N ILE A 64 7.05 11.67 8.02
CA ILE A 64 5.67 11.56 8.51
C ILE A 64 4.69 11.50 7.33
N GLU A 65 4.78 12.43 6.39
CA GLU A 65 3.88 12.48 5.23
C GLU A 65 3.91 11.18 4.41
N SER A 66 5.12 10.66 4.13
CA SER A 66 5.30 9.40 3.41
C SER A 66 4.66 8.22 4.14
N ASN A 67 4.87 8.12 5.45
CA ASN A 67 4.30 7.03 6.24
C ASN A 67 2.78 7.14 6.40
N ILE A 68 2.25 8.34 6.67
CA ILE A 68 0.80 8.58 6.72
C ILE A 68 0.16 8.30 5.35
N GLY A 69 0.81 8.67 4.25
CA GLY A 69 0.36 8.34 2.89
C GLY A 69 0.25 6.83 2.67
N ARG A 70 1.24 6.05 3.13
CA ARG A 70 1.19 4.57 3.09
C ARG A 70 0.05 4.00 3.93
N ALA A 71 -0.15 4.51 5.14
CA ALA A 71 -1.26 4.11 6.01
C ALA A 71 -2.62 4.42 5.36
N ALA A 72 -2.78 5.60 4.76
CA ALA A 72 -4.00 5.98 4.04
C ALA A 72 -4.26 5.05 2.83
N GLN A 73 -3.21 4.66 2.09
CA GLN A 73 -3.33 3.70 1.01
C GLN A 73 -3.78 2.31 1.51
N LEU A 74 -3.27 1.84 2.65
CA LEU A 74 -3.70 0.58 3.27
C LEU A 74 -5.18 0.63 3.65
N VAL A 75 -5.64 1.71 4.29
CA VAL A 75 -7.06 1.92 4.61
C VAL A 75 -7.91 1.96 3.33
N LYS A 76 -7.45 2.66 2.29
CA LYS A 76 -8.15 2.75 1.00
C LYS A 76 -8.24 1.36 0.34
N ARG A 77 -7.16 0.58 0.36
CA ARG A 77 -7.13 -0.80 -0.14
C ARG A 77 -7.98 -1.75 0.69
N PHE A 78 -8.12 -1.52 1.99
CA PHE A 78 -9.02 -2.31 2.83
C PHE A 78 -10.49 -1.97 2.55
N LYS A 79 -10.82 -0.68 2.35
CA LYS A 79 -12.18 -0.23 2.03
C LYS A 79 -12.62 -0.60 0.62
N HIS A 80 -11.69 -0.62 -0.34
CA HIS A 80 -11.90 -1.07 -1.72
C HIS A 80 -11.42 -2.49 -1.97
N ALA A 81 -10.96 -3.21 -0.94
CA ALA A 81 -10.84 -4.64 -1.06
C ALA A 81 -12.26 -5.06 -1.43
N PRO A 82 -12.45 -5.70 -2.59
CA PRO A 82 -13.72 -6.32 -2.84
C PRO A 82 -13.89 -7.23 -1.63
N VAL A 83 -14.89 -6.94 -0.79
CA VAL A 83 -15.76 -8.04 -0.40
C VAL A 83 -16.01 -8.69 -1.74
N HIS A 84 -15.37 -9.83 -1.96
CA HIS A 84 -15.66 -10.65 -3.11
C HIS A 84 -17.16 -10.93 -2.93
N GLU A 85 -18.01 -10.05 -3.47
CA GLU A 85 -19.14 -10.50 -4.25
C GLU A 85 -18.47 -11.36 -5.32
N TYR A 86 -18.19 -12.61 -4.94
CA TYR A 86 -18.63 -13.69 -5.79
C TYR A 86 -20.09 -13.35 -6.05
N VAL A 87 -20.35 -12.62 -7.13
CA VAL A 87 -21.66 -12.64 -7.74
C VAL A 87 -21.84 -14.13 -8.02
N SER A 88 -22.62 -14.77 -7.15
CA SER A 88 -23.00 -16.17 -7.23
C SER A 88 -23.97 -16.33 -8.39
N SER A 89 -23.47 -16.02 -9.58
CA SER A 89 -24.09 -16.37 -10.83
C SER A 89 -23.16 -17.38 -11.45
N ALA A 90 -23.66 -18.59 -11.69
CA ALA A 90 -22.97 -19.55 -12.53
C ALA A 90 -22.58 -18.85 -13.84
N ILE A 91 -21.29 -18.74 -14.11
CA ILE A 91 -20.79 -18.22 -15.38
C ILE A 91 -20.29 -19.40 -16.17
N THR A 92 -20.81 -19.56 -17.38
CA THR A 92 -20.23 -20.47 -18.37
C THR A 92 -19.09 -19.74 -19.07
N VAL A 93 -17.88 -20.27 -18.93
CA VAL A 93 -16.69 -19.71 -19.57
C VAL A 93 -16.27 -20.64 -20.71
N GLN A 94 -16.06 -20.07 -21.90
CA GLN A 94 -15.45 -20.81 -23.01
C GLN A 94 -13.93 -20.91 -22.76
N LEU A 95 -13.44 -22.13 -22.59
CA LEU A 95 -12.08 -22.38 -22.09
C LEU A 95 -11.01 -21.83 -23.03
N LYS A 96 -11.20 -22.00 -24.34
CA LYS A 96 -10.25 -21.54 -25.36
C LYS A 96 -10.05 -20.03 -25.34
N GLU A 97 -11.15 -19.26 -25.35
CA GLU A 97 -11.11 -17.80 -25.24
C GLU A 97 -10.46 -17.32 -23.95
N PHE A 98 -10.78 -17.96 -22.82
CA PHE A 98 -10.22 -17.60 -21.52
C PHE A 98 -8.70 -17.79 -21.47
N ILE A 99 -8.21 -18.93 -21.97
CA ILE A 99 -6.76 -19.20 -22.05
C ILE A 99 -6.08 -18.19 -22.98
N HIS A 100 -6.67 -17.88 -24.14
CA HIS A 100 -6.14 -16.87 -25.05
C HIS A 100 -6.05 -15.48 -24.41
N ALA A 101 -7.09 -15.03 -23.71
CA ALA A 101 -7.09 -13.75 -23.02
C ALA A 101 -6.01 -13.68 -21.92
N MET A 102 -5.86 -14.76 -21.15
CA MET A 102 -4.82 -14.88 -20.13
C MET A 102 -3.41 -14.81 -20.72
N ILE A 103 -3.16 -15.52 -21.83
CA ILE A 103 -1.86 -15.50 -22.51
C ILE A 103 -1.57 -14.13 -23.11
N ALA A 104 -2.54 -13.50 -23.80
CA ALA A 104 -2.38 -12.18 -24.40
C ALA A 104 -2.08 -11.09 -23.35
N HIS A 105 -2.63 -11.22 -22.14
CA HIS A 105 -2.39 -10.28 -21.05
C HIS A 105 -0.99 -10.44 -20.42
N ASN A 106 -0.47 -11.68 -20.34
CA ASN A 106 0.76 -11.99 -19.61
C ASN A 106 2.00 -12.20 -20.48
N VAL A 107 1.82 -12.44 -21.79
CA VAL A 107 2.90 -12.71 -22.74
C VAL A 107 2.93 -11.61 -23.79
N LYS A 108 3.41 -10.43 -23.41
CA LYS A 108 3.74 -9.37 -24.37
C LYS A 108 5.23 -9.40 -24.71
N GLY A 109 5.54 -9.56 -26.01
CA GLY A 109 6.83 -9.12 -26.56
C GLY A 109 7.96 -10.15 -26.71
N ALA A 110 7.72 -11.45 -26.66
CA ALA A 110 8.80 -12.43 -26.61
C ALA A 110 8.98 -13.32 -27.86
N GLY A 111 8.30 -13.04 -28.98
CA GLY A 111 8.49 -13.79 -30.24
C GLY A 111 8.21 -15.29 -30.13
N LEU A 112 7.49 -15.73 -29.09
CA LEU A 112 7.10 -17.12 -28.89
C LEU A 112 5.83 -17.43 -29.69
N SER A 113 5.87 -18.52 -30.44
CA SER A 113 4.67 -19.16 -30.97
C SER A 113 4.08 -20.03 -29.87
N ILE A 114 2.86 -19.71 -29.44
CA ILE A 114 2.12 -20.53 -28.47
C ILE A 114 1.02 -21.24 -29.23
N ASP A 115 1.12 -22.57 -29.27
CA ASP A 115 0.10 -23.44 -29.84
C ASP A 115 -0.83 -23.94 -28.72
N ILE A 116 -2.13 -23.79 -28.93
CA ILE A 116 -3.15 -24.19 -27.95
C ILE A 116 -4.01 -25.26 -28.60
N ASP A 117 -3.67 -26.52 -28.30
CA ASP A 117 -4.49 -27.67 -28.66
C ASP A 117 -5.66 -27.80 -27.66
N CYS A 118 -6.75 -27.08 -27.95
CA CYS A 118 -7.96 -27.08 -27.15
C CYS A 118 -9.20 -27.08 -28.05
N HIS A 119 -10.14 -27.99 -27.75
CA HIS A 119 -11.38 -28.12 -28.50
C HIS A 119 -12.29 -26.90 -28.27
N GLU A 120 -12.87 -26.38 -29.34
CA GLU A 120 -13.59 -25.09 -29.36
C GLU A 120 -14.88 -25.05 -28.53
N GLU A 121 -15.43 -26.21 -28.17
CA GLU A 121 -16.72 -26.31 -27.47
C GLU A 121 -16.58 -26.71 -25.99
N ILE A 122 -15.37 -26.63 -25.42
CA ILE A 122 -15.19 -26.87 -23.99
C ILE A 122 -15.68 -25.65 -23.21
N HIS A 123 -16.80 -25.85 -22.55
CA HIS A 123 -17.41 -24.89 -21.64
C HIS A 123 -17.22 -25.36 -20.21
N ILE A 124 -16.68 -24.48 -19.36
CA ILE A 124 -16.57 -24.75 -17.93
C ILE A 124 -17.70 -23.98 -17.24
N ASN A 125 -18.59 -24.71 -16.58
CA ASN A 125 -19.56 -24.13 -15.67
C ASN A 125 -18.89 -23.98 -14.31
N CYS A 126 -18.64 -22.74 -13.93
CA CYS A 126 -18.13 -22.41 -12.62
C CYS A 126 -19.31 -22.28 -11.66
N ASP A 127 -19.76 -23.42 -11.12
CA ASP A 127 -20.68 -23.47 -9.98
C ASP A 127 -19.84 -23.49 -8.69
N THR A 128 -20.12 -22.56 -7.77
CA THR A 128 -19.57 -22.59 -6.39
C THR A 128 -20.62 -22.98 -5.39
#